data_AF-A0A1T4K6Q8-F1
#
_entry.id   AF-A0A1T4K6Q8-F1
#
_cell.length_a   1.000
_cell.length_b   1.000
_cell.length_c   1.000
_cell.angle_alpha   90.00
_cell.angle_beta   90.00
_cell.angle_gamma   90.00
#
_symmetry.space_group_name_H-M   'P 1'
#
loop_
_entity.id
_entity.type
_entity.pdbx_description
1 polymer ?
#
loop_
_entity_poly.entity_id
_entity_poly.type
_entity_poly.pdbx_seq_one_letter_code
_entity_poly.pdbx_strand_id
1 'polypeptide(L)' 'MTYVVIKYFTDIQDNDYEYFPGMIYPRVGLKVNKERIKELSTKNNRRKEIFIAELEEREKPKKETKKSLKK' A
#
# COMPACT_ATOMS: atom_id res chain seq x y z
N MET A 1 -11.71 4.95 -3.08
CA MET A 1 -10.52 4.76 -3.92
C MET A 1 -9.63 3.72 -3.29
N THR A 2 -9.14 2.78 -4.10
CA THR A 2 -8.26 1.70 -3.67
C THR A 2 -6.91 1.88 -4.35
N TYR A 3 -5.82 1.71 -3.61
CA TYR A 3 -4.47 1.85 -4.12
C TYR A 3 -3.77 0.51 -4.09
N VAL A 4 -2.86 0.29 -5.02
CA VAL A 4 -1.94 -0.84 -5.00
C VAL A 4 -0.56 -0.36 -4.60
N VAL A 5 0.06 -1.07 -3.69
CA VAL A 5 1.44 -0.84 -3.30
C VAL A 5 2.31 -1.27 -4.46
N ILE A 6 3.17 -0.38 -4.95
CA ILE A 6 4.12 -0.69 -6.03
C ILE A 6 5.54 -0.88 -5.50
N LYS A 7 5.82 -0.34 -4.31
CA LYS A 7 7.12 -0.44 -3.66
C LYS A 7 6.96 -0.74 -2.18
N TYR A 8 7.84 -1.56 -1.64
CA TYR A 8 7.86 -1.88 -0.22
C TYR A 8 7.99 -0.62 0.64
N PHE A 9 7.13 -0.49 1.65
CA PHE A 9 7.25 0.53 2.69
C PHE A 9 6.65 0.07 4.00
N THR A 10 7.14 0.66 5.08
CA THR A 10 6.61 0.48 6.43
C THR A 10 5.79 1.72 6.78
N ASP A 11 4.52 1.53 7.13
CA ASP A 11 3.66 2.63 7.53
C ASP A 11 3.67 2.79 9.06
N ILE A 12 4.34 3.85 9.52
CA ILE A 12 4.49 4.18 10.94
C ILE A 12 3.15 4.57 11.57
N GLN A 13 2.19 5.09 10.78
CA GLN A 13 0.86 5.44 11.28
C GLN A 13 -0.05 4.21 11.41
N ASP A 14 0.35 3.08 10.83
CA ASP A 14 -0.38 1.83 10.81
C ASP A 14 0.28 0.76 11.70
N ASN A 15 0.84 1.19 12.84
CA ASN A 15 1.55 0.33 13.80
C ASN A 15 2.74 -0.40 13.15
N ASP A 16 3.56 0.35 12.42
CA ASP A 16 4.73 -0.13 11.67
C ASP A 16 4.40 -1.30 10.73
N TYR A 17 3.22 -1.27 10.11
CA TYR A 17 2.83 -2.33 9.21
C TYR A 17 3.60 -2.28 7.89
N GLU A 18 4.06 -3.45 7.49
CA GLU A 18 4.84 -3.65 6.28
C GLU A 18 3.93 -3.91 5.09
N TYR A 19 3.99 -3.02 4.11
CA TYR A 19 3.28 -3.13 2.85
C TYR A 19 4.23 -3.61 1.75
N PHE A 20 3.89 -4.74 1.13
CA PHE A 20 4.64 -5.32 0.02
C PHE A 20 4.03 -4.93 -1.32
N PRO A 21 4.84 -4.84 -2.40
CA PRO A 21 4.33 -4.63 -3.75
C PRO A 21 3.23 -5.63 -4.14
N GLY A 22 2.14 -5.13 -4.73
CA GLY A 22 0.94 -5.89 -5.07
C GLY A 22 -0.13 -5.94 -3.97
N MET A 23 0.16 -5.42 -2.76
CA MET A 23 -0.85 -5.32 -1.70
C MET A 23 -1.82 -4.17 -1.94
N ILE A 24 -3.01 -4.30 -1.36
CA ILE A 24 -4.04 -3.25 -1.38
C ILE A 24 -3.85 -2.31 -0.20
N TYR A 25 -3.91 -1.01 -0.47
CA TYR A 25 -3.84 0.06 0.50
C TYR A 25 -5.01 1.04 0.32
N PRO A 26 -5.62 1.57 1.40
CA PRO A 26 -5.43 1.20 2.81
C PRO A 26 -6.05 -0.17 3.17
N ARG A 27 -5.66 -0.75 4.31
CA ARG A 27 -6.27 -1.98 4.85
C ARG A 27 -7.76 -1.79 5.12
N VAL A 28 -8.52 -2.88 5.02
CA VAL A 28 -9.95 -2.86 5.35
C VAL A 28 -10.12 -2.44 6.81
N GLY A 29 -10.89 -1.37 7.04
CA GLY A 29 -11.10 -0.79 8.37
C GLY A 29 -10.09 0.28 8.78
N LEU A 30 -9.01 0.50 8.01
CA LEU A 30 -8.04 1.55 8.27
C LEU A 30 -8.49 2.87 7.63
N LYS A 31 -8.61 3.92 8.44
CA LYS A 31 -8.85 5.29 7.95
C LYS A 31 -7.52 6.01 7.81
N VAL A 32 -7.16 6.34 6.58
CA VAL A 32 -5.95 7.12 6.26
C VAL A 32 -6.35 8.48 5.70
N ASN A 33 -5.56 9.50 6.04
CA ASN A 33 -5.81 10.86 5.54
C ASN A 33 -5.42 10.99 4.07
N LYS A 34 -6.10 11.88 3.34
CA LYS A 34 -5.80 12.16 1.93
C LYS A 34 -4.37 12.67 1.73
N GLU A 35 -3.84 13.42 2.69
CA GLU A 35 -2.44 13.87 2.69
C GLU A 35 -1.48 12.68 2.68
N ARG A 36 -1.73 11.66 3.52
CA ARG A 36 -0.92 10.44 3.57
C ARG A 36 -0.97 9.68 2.26
N ILE A 37 -2.15 9.56 1.66
CA ILE A 37 -2.30 8.98 0.31
C ILE A 37 -1.42 9.75 -0.68
N LYS A 38 -1.48 11.08 -0.69
CA LYS A 38 -0.72 11.92 -1.61
C LYS A 38 0.79 11.79 -1.41
N GLU A 39 1.26 11.73 -0.17
CA GLU A 39 2.68 11.46 0.12
C GLU A 39 3.13 10.11 -0.42
N LEU A 40 2.30 9.07 -0.31
CA LEU A 40 2.63 7.73 -0.77
C LEU A 40 2.46 7.58 -2.30
N SER A 41 1.52 8.30 -2.91
CA SER A 41 1.21 8.23 -4.34
C SER A 41 2.03 9.20 -5.20
N THR A 42 2.78 10.10 -4.58
CA THR A 42 3.64 11.05 -5.27
C THR A 42 5.07 10.96 -4.76
N LYS A 43 5.99 11.58 -5.50
CA LYS A 43 7.38 11.75 -5.05
C LYS A 43 7.53 12.85 -4.00
N ASN A 44 6.41 13.39 -3.48
CA ASN A 44 6.43 14.42 -2.45
C ASN A 44 6.48 13.77 -1.05
N ASN A 45 7.45 12.90 -0.83
CA ASN A 45 7.77 12.32 0.46
C ASN A 45 9.26 12.37 0.72
N ARG A 46 9.68 12.08 1.95
CA ARG A 46 11.09 12.14 2.37
C ARG A 46 12.03 11.29 1.52
N ARG A 47 11.53 10.21 0.91
CA ARG A 47 12.29 9.31 0.05
C ARG A 47 12.30 9.75 -1.42
N LYS A 48 11.44 10.70 -1.82
CA LYS A 48 11.21 11.12 -3.21
C LYS A 48 10.81 9.99 -4.15
N GLU A 49 10.14 8.97 -3.63
CA GLU A 49 9.73 7.78 -4.37
C GLU A 49 8.23 7.58 -4.33
N ILE A 50 7.65 6.85 -5.28
CA ILE A 50 6.22 6.51 -5.26
C ILE A 50 6.08 5.12 -4.63
N PHE A 51 5.22 4.99 -3.62
CA PHE A 51 4.98 3.75 -2.88
C PHE A 51 3.67 3.09 -3.26
N ILE A 52 2.65 3.87 -3.57
CA ILE A 52 1.33 3.38 -3.98
C ILE A 52 0.91 4.00 -5.32
N ALA A 53 0.14 3.26 -6.09
CA ALA A 53 -0.49 3.74 -7.32
C ALA A 53 -2.01 3.60 -7.20
N GLU A 54 -2.76 4.50 -7.83
CA GLU A 54 -4.21 4.37 -7.95
C GLU A 54 -4.53 3.11 -8.76
N LEU A 55 -5.29 2.19 -8.15
CA LEU A 55 -5.75 1.01 -8.85
C LEU A 55 -7.02 1.42 -9.61
N GLU A 56 -6.89 1.87 -10.85
CA GLU A 56 -8.03 1.91 -11.77
C GLU A 56 -8.56 0.48 -11.92
N GLU A 57 -9.86 0.27 -11.66
CA GLU A 57 -10.52 -1.05 -11.58
C GLU A 57 -10.47 -1.89 -12.87
N ARG A 58 -9.69 -1.49 -13.88
CA ARG A 58 -9.68 -2.13 -15.20
C ARG A 58 -8.80 -3.37 -15.28
N GLU A 59 -7.80 -3.57 -14.43
CA GLU A 59 -7.01 -4.81 -14.44
C GLU A 59 -6.67 -5.27 -13.03
N LYS A 60 -7.36 -6.31 -12.55
CA LYS A 60 -6.97 -7.06 -11.34
C LYS A 60 -6.07 -8.23 -11.74
N PRO A 61 -4.76 -8.22 -11.44
CA PRO A 61 -4.03 -9.47 -11.28
C PRO A 61 -4.25 -10.03 -9.87
N LYS A 62 -4.32 -11.35 -9.84
CA LYS A 62 -4.80 -12.20 -8.75
C LYS A 62 -3.98 -12.06 -7.46
N LYS A 63 -4.72 -12.11 -6.35
CA LYS A 63 -4.24 -12.42 -5.00
C LYS A 63 -3.22 -13.56 -5.03
N GLU A 64 -2.02 -13.35 -4.51
CA GLU A 64 -1.14 -14.46 -4.11
C GLU A 64 -1.04 -14.48 -2.59
N THR A 65 -1.74 -15.46 -2.03
CA THR A 65 -1.79 -15.80 -0.61
C THR A 65 -0.51 -16.56 -0.29
N LYS A 66 0.37 -16.04 0.57
CA LYS A 66 1.40 -16.85 1.26
C LYS A 66 1.09 -16.80 2.75
N LYS A 67 0.17 -17.67 3.18
CA LYS A 67 0.46 -18.88 3.97
C LYS A 67 1.37 -18.58 5.17
N SER A 68 0.72 -18.34 6.29
CA SER A 68 1.12 -18.96 7.55
C SER A 68 1.52 -20.43 7.32
N LEU A 69 2.73 -20.81 7.69
CA LEU A 69 3.03 -22.20 8.00
C LEU A 69 4.07 -22.30 9.11
N LYS A 70 3.57 -22.75 10.26
CA LYS A 70 4.32 -23.34 11.37
C LYS A 70 5.38 -24.31 10.87
N LYS A 71 6.56 -24.32 11.49
CA LYS A 71 7.09 -25.52 12.16
C LYS A 71 8.14 -25.13 13.19
#